data_AF-A0A4C1SK72-F1
#
_entry.id   AF-A0A4C1SK72-F1
#
_cell.length_a   1.000
_cell.length_b   1.000
_cell.length_c   1.000
_cell.angle_alpha   90.00
_cell.angle_beta   90.00
_cell.angle_gamma   90.00
#
_symmetry.space_group_name_H-M   'P 1'
#
loop_
_entity.id
_entity.type
_entity.pdbx_description
1 polymer ?
#
loop_
_entity_poly.entity_id
_entity_poly.type
_entity_poly.pdbx_seq_one_letter_code
_entity_poly.pdbx_strand_id
1 'polypeptide(L)'
;MRKTWKFLLRKSLPSNLLENLHYACLGLGDSSYAKFNYAAKKLNKRLQQLGAKQIIPIGLCDDQHDHGLSAVALKWINQLWQQIEQNMGIKAINKNCNSSAVFRWKSVQVNNTNGSLPNNLNTESHLLWPNRDEAQTFILKSNRRSTDPSHFQDVRLLQFEASCDTYWSPGDVIQVQPCNSPEQVNDFFLWSEEHKLDFDKNTLVEMHSIYSDMPLPKCYRQPLTVKQMATYLWDFSFRPRQRAFEILALNCEDELEKEKLLEFTTSDGLDDLINYINRPRREQF
;
A
#
# COMPACT_ATOMS: atom_id res chain seq x y z
N MET A 1 -2.09 0.34 17.46
CA MET A 1 -1.06 1.12 18.18
C MET A 1 -1.56 1.80 19.47
N ARG A 2 -2.73 2.46 19.51
CA ARG A 2 -3.18 3.22 20.70
C ARG A 2 -3.20 2.42 22.01
N LYS A 3 -3.74 1.18 22.02
CA LYS A 3 -3.79 0.31 23.21
C LYS A 3 -2.39 -0.05 23.72
N THR A 4 -1.53 -0.55 22.83
CA THR A 4 -0.13 -0.91 23.13
C THR A 4 0.66 0.29 23.64
N TRP A 5 0.52 1.46 23.02
CA TRP A 5 1.20 2.67 23.45
C TRP A 5 0.76 3.11 24.86
N LYS A 6 -0.56 3.10 25.13
CA LYS A 6 -1.09 3.38 26.48
C LYS A 6 -0.54 2.41 27.53
N PHE A 7 -0.42 1.14 27.18
CA PHE A 7 0.19 0.14 28.07
C PHE A 7 1.65 0.47 28.36
N LEU A 8 2.46 0.72 27.32
CA LEU A 8 3.89 1.03 27.47
C LEU A 8 4.13 2.29 28.31
N LEU A 9 3.21 3.26 28.32
CA LEU A 9 3.32 4.49 29.12
C LEU A 9 2.98 4.34 30.61
N ARG A 10 2.53 3.16 31.06
CA ARG A 10 2.23 2.93 32.49
C ARG A 10 3.50 3.13 33.34
N LYS A 11 3.41 3.99 34.36
CA LYS A 11 4.53 4.29 35.27
C LYS A 11 4.92 3.10 36.16
N SER A 12 3.98 2.19 36.42
CA SER A 12 4.18 1.00 37.25
C SER A 12 5.00 -0.10 36.57
N LEU A 13 5.35 0.06 35.29
CA LEU A 13 6.16 -0.93 34.59
C LEU A 13 7.61 -0.87 35.07
N PRO A 14 8.23 -2.03 35.38
CA PRO A 14 9.63 -2.07 35.78
C PRO A 14 10.54 -1.66 34.62
N SER A 15 11.71 -1.08 34.93
CA SER A 15 12.67 -0.58 33.94
C SER A 15 13.37 -1.67 33.14
N ASN A 16 13.21 -2.93 33.53
CA ASN A 16 13.78 -4.10 32.86
C ASN A 16 12.72 -5.02 32.23
N LEU A 17 11.46 -4.56 32.14
CA LEU A 17 10.34 -5.33 31.57
C LEU A 17 10.67 -5.99 30.21
N LEU A 18 11.48 -5.32 29.40
CA LEU A 18 11.85 -5.69 28.04
C LEU A 18 13.35 -5.99 27.91
N GLU A 19 14.07 -6.34 28.98
CA GLU A 19 15.53 -6.55 28.97
C GLU A 19 16.04 -7.57 27.94
N ASN A 20 15.19 -8.54 27.58
CA ASN A 20 15.49 -9.60 26.62
C ASN A 20 14.97 -9.30 25.20
N LEU A 21 14.29 -8.16 25.00
CA LEU A 21 13.78 -7.75 23.70
C LEU A 21 14.88 -7.06 22.89
N HIS A 22 15.24 -7.63 21.75
CA HIS A 22 16.01 -6.94 20.72
C HIS A 22 15.04 -6.33 19.70
N TYR A 23 15.24 -5.07 19.34
CA TYR A 23 14.34 -4.38 18.40
C TYR A 23 15.09 -3.45 17.45
N ALA A 24 14.42 -3.13 16.34
CA ALA A 24 14.81 -2.06 15.42
C ALA A 24 13.60 -1.17 15.16
N CYS A 25 13.83 0.13 14.97
CA CYS A 25 12.76 1.12 14.76
C CYS A 25 13.07 1.96 13.53
N LEU A 26 12.19 1.90 12.53
CA LEU A 26 12.18 2.78 11.38
C LEU A 26 10.99 3.74 11.51
N GLY A 27 11.28 5.02 11.67
CA GLY A 27 10.30 6.08 11.71
C GLY A 27 9.99 6.59 10.31
N LEU A 28 8.70 6.73 10.02
CA LEU A 28 8.19 7.42 8.84
C LEU A 28 7.65 8.77 9.29
N GLY A 29 8.27 9.85 8.82
CA GLY A 29 7.89 11.21 9.19
C GLY A 29 7.98 12.15 8.00
N ASP A 30 7.62 13.39 8.26
CA ASP A 30 7.62 14.48 7.31
C ASP A 30 8.12 15.73 8.06
N SER A 31 9.20 16.33 7.59
CA SER A 31 9.86 17.47 8.22
C SER A 31 9.11 18.81 8.06
N SER A 32 8.11 18.87 7.18
CA SER A 32 7.19 20.02 7.12
C SER A 32 6.33 20.14 8.37
N TYR A 33 6.12 19.03 9.09
CA TYR A 33 5.43 19.03 10.38
C TYR A 33 6.40 19.39 11.50
N ALA A 34 5.96 20.28 12.40
CA ALA A 34 6.74 20.72 13.57
C ALA A 34 7.25 19.57 14.47
N LYS A 35 6.59 18.40 14.43
CA LYS A 35 6.93 17.21 15.24
C LYS A 35 7.49 16.08 14.37
N PHE A 36 8.58 16.35 13.64
CA PHE A 36 9.25 15.37 12.78
C PHE A 36 9.58 14.05 13.49
N ASN A 37 9.04 12.94 12.98
CA ASN A 37 9.22 11.57 13.47
C ASN A 37 8.91 11.35 14.97
N TYR A 38 8.06 12.18 15.56
CA TYR A 38 7.87 12.21 17.00
C TYR A 38 7.34 10.89 17.59
N ALA A 39 6.48 10.19 16.87
CA ALA A 39 5.96 8.89 17.29
C ALA A 39 7.07 7.84 17.42
N ALA A 40 7.93 7.74 16.40
CA ALA A 40 9.05 6.79 16.38
C ALA A 40 10.10 7.14 17.44
N LYS A 41 10.48 8.43 17.55
CA LYS A 41 11.39 8.93 18.59
C LYS A 41 10.90 8.60 20.01
N LYS A 42 9.61 8.81 20.28
CA LYS A 42 8.98 8.46 21.56
C LYS A 42 8.96 6.97 21.83
N LEU A 43 8.60 6.16 20.84
CA LEU A 43 8.56 4.71 20.96
C LEU A 43 9.95 4.16 21.27
N ASN A 44 10.95 4.53 20.47
CA ASN A 44 12.34 4.11 20.63
C ASN A 44 12.88 4.46 22.03
N LYS A 45 12.71 5.71 22.47
CA LYS A 45 13.12 6.13 23.83
C LYS A 45 12.42 5.31 24.90
N ARG A 46 11.11 5.05 24.75
CA ARG A 46 10.35 4.30 25.76
C ARG A 46 10.74 2.82 25.82
N LEU A 47 11.03 2.20 24.70
CA LEU A 47 11.52 0.81 24.66
C LEU A 47 12.86 0.67 25.40
N GLN A 48 13.79 1.60 25.17
CA GLN A 48 15.08 1.61 25.88
C GLN A 48 14.90 1.82 27.40
N GLN A 49 14.00 2.72 27.82
CA GLN A 49 13.69 2.92 29.25
C GLN A 49 13.11 1.68 29.95
N LEU A 50 12.54 0.75 29.17
CA LEU A 50 12.02 -0.52 29.66
C LEU A 50 13.02 -1.67 29.52
N GLY A 51 14.27 -1.38 29.14
CA GLY A 51 15.37 -2.35 29.06
C GLY A 51 15.59 -2.97 27.69
N ALA A 52 14.76 -2.64 26.68
CA ALA A 52 14.91 -3.22 25.35
C ALA A 52 16.22 -2.79 24.68
N LYS A 53 16.88 -3.73 24.01
CA LYS A 53 18.16 -3.55 23.33
C LYS A 53 17.94 -3.25 21.87
N GLN A 54 18.51 -2.15 21.41
CA GLN A 54 18.41 -1.73 20.02
C GLN A 54 19.44 -2.48 19.16
N ILE A 55 19.00 -3.08 18.05
CA ILE A 55 19.88 -3.80 17.11
C ILE A 55 20.72 -2.80 16.31
N ILE A 56 20.08 -1.77 15.75
CA ILE A 56 20.72 -0.65 15.06
C ILE A 56 20.04 0.67 15.43
N PRO A 57 20.73 1.83 15.39
CA PRO A 57 20.15 3.14 15.63
C PRO A 57 18.85 3.40 14.86
N ILE A 58 17.98 4.24 15.41
CA ILE A 58 16.66 4.51 14.81
C ILE A 58 16.82 5.15 13.44
N GLY A 59 16.13 4.62 12.43
CA GLY A 59 16.03 5.24 11.11
C GLY A 59 14.92 6.30 11.12
N LEU A 60 15.18 7.48 10.57
CA LEU A 60 14.21 8.59 10.52
C LEU A 60 13.98 8.99 9.07
N CYS A 61 13.02 8.35 8.40
CA CYS A 61 12.64 8.69 7.04
C CYS A 61 11.89 10.03 7.00
N ASP A 62 12.12 10.80 5.93
CA ASP A 62 11.49 12.08 5.69
C ASP A 62 10.81 12.09 4.32
N ASP A 63 9.50 12.35 4.31
CA ASP A 63 8.72 12.45 3.08
C ASP A 63 9.08 13.69 2.24
N GLN A 64 9.66 14.72 2.86
CA GLN A 64 10.11 15.96 2.18
C GLN A 64 11.50 15.84 1.54
N HIS A 65 12.20 14.73 1.74
CA HIS A 65 13.50 14.51 1.12
C HIS A 65 13.33 14.34 -0.41
N ASP A 66 14.32 14.73 -1.22
CA ASP A 66 14.26 14.60 -2.69
C ASP A 66 13.97 13.16 -3.16
N HIS A 67 14.58 12.16 -2.52
CA HIS A 67 14.25 10.74 -2.71
C HIS A 67 13.19 10.17 -1.76
N GLY A 68 12.42 11.03 -1.09
CA GLY A 68 11.39 10.71 -0.12
C GLY A 68 11.86 9.76 0.99
N LEU A 69 10.95 8.90 1.44
CA LEU A 69 11.21 7.95 2.53
C LEU A 69 12.37 6.97 2.22
N SER A 70 12.59 6.66 0.94
CA SER A 70 13.60 5.70 0.49
C SER A 70 15.03 6.15 0.76
N ALA A 71 15.27 7.46 0.86
CA ALA A 71 16.58 8.05 1.15
C ALA A 71 17.25 7.44 2.39
N VAL A 72 16.44 7.16 3.42
CA VAL A 72 16.88 6.53 4.68
C VAL A 72 16.49 5.06 4.73
N ALA A 73 15.28 4.69 4.27
CA ALA A 73 14.72 3.35 4.48
C ALA A 73 15.60 2.25 3.90
N LEU A 74 16.07 2.39 2.65
CA LEU A 74 16.81 1.33 1.97
C LEU A 74 18.15 1.04 2.63
N LYS A 75 18.95 2.08 2.86
CA LYS A 75 20.26 1.98 3.54
C LYS A 75 20.10 1.42 4.95
N TRP A 76 19.08 1.88 5.68
CA TRP A 76 18.79 1.42 7.03
C TRP A 76 18.36 -0.06 7.07
N ILE A 77 17.50 -0.50 6.14
CA ILE A 77 17.09 -1.91 6.03
C ILE A 77 18.29 -2.81 5.71
N ASN A 78 19.18 -2.39 4.81
CA ASN A 78 20.39 -3.15 4.49
C ASN A 78 21.32 -3.28 5.71
N GLN A 79 21.53 -2.19 6.45
CA GLN A 79 22.30 -2.20 7.68
C GLN A 79 21.68 -3.11 8.75
N LEU A 80 20.34 -3.13 8.85
CA LEU A 80 19.63 -4.00 9.78
C LEU A 80 19.91 -5.48 9.47
N TRP A 81 19.79 -5.87 8.20
CA TRP A 81 20.05 -7.24 7.79
C TRP A 81 21.51 -7.65 8.03
N GLN A 82 22.47 -6.79 7.71
CA GLN A 82 23.89 -7.05 8.02
C GLN A 82 24.12 -7.30 9.52
N GLN A 83 23.50 -6.52 10.40
CA GLN A 83 23.64 -6.69 11.84
C GLN A 83 22.91 -7.93 12.37
N ILE A 84 21.78 -8.30 11.78
CA ILE A 84 21.09 -9.56 12.10
C ILE A 84 21.94 -10.76 11.70
N GLU A 85 22.53 -10.73 10.50
CA GLU A 85 23.40 -11.80 10.00
C GLU A 85 24.64 -11.97 10.89
N GLN A 86 25.31 -10.87 11.22
CA GLN A 86 26.54 -10.88 12.04
C GLN A 86 26.28 -11.30 13.49
N ASN A 87 25.23 -10.77 14.12
CA ASN A 87 25.05 -10.91 15.57
C ASN A 87 24.09 -12.04 15.96
N MET A 88 23.21 -12.47 15.06
CA MET A 88 22.20 -13.50 15.34
C MET A 88 22.41 -14.78 14.53
N GLY A 89 23.37 -14.80 13.59
CA GLY A 89 23.65 -15.97 12.76
C GLY A 89 22.53 -16.33 11.77
N ILE A 90 21.54 -15.45 11.59
CA ILE A 90 20.42 -15.63 10.66
C ILE A 90 20.87 -15.11 9.30
N LYS A 91 21.21 -16.01 8.37
CA LYS A 91 21.52 -15.64 6.98
C LYS A 91 20.26 -15.26 6.24
N ALA A 92 20.26 -14.14 5.52
CA ALA A 92 19.19 -13.83 4.58
C ALA A 92 19.14 -14.92 3.51
N ILE A 93 17.96 -15.49 3.28
CA ILE A 93 17.75 -16.40 2.15
C ILE A 93 17.86 -15.54 0.89
N ASN A 94 18.76 -15.91 -0.01
CA ASN A 94 18.95 -15.22 -1.29
C ASN A 94 17.60 -15.17 -2.04
N LYS A 95 17.12 -13.97 -2.35
CA LYS A 95 15.85 -13.71 -3.04
C LYS A 95 15.72 -14.42 -4.40
N ASN A 96 16.81 -14.93 -4.95
CA ASN A 96 16.88 -15.53 -6.28
C ASN A 96 16.23 -16.92 -6.41
N CYS A 97 15.68 -17.51 -5.32
CA CYS A 97 15.35 -18.93 -5.34
C CYS A 97 13.88 -19.35 -5.40
N ASN A 98 12.86 -18.49 -5.27
CA ASN A 98 11.46 -18.92 -5.50
C ASN A 98 10.48 -17.74 -5.65
N SER A 99 9.78 -17.67 -6.78
CA SER A 99 8.72 -16.66 -7.07
C SER A 99 7.62 -16.60 -6.00
N SER A 100 7.36 -17.69 -5.28
CA SER A 100 6.38 -17.76 -4.20
C SER A 100 6.70 -16.89 -2.98
N ALA A 101 7.97 -16.50 -2.78
CA ALA A 101 8.34 -15.58 -1.68
C ALA A 101 7.98 -14.11 -1.97
N VAL A 102 7.69 -13.78 -3.23
CA VAL A 102 7.41 -12.42 -3.67
C VAL A 102 5.92 -12.09 -3.51
N PHE A 103 5.05 -13.07 -3.77
CA PHE A 103 3.61 -12.87 -3.69
C PHE A 103 3.08 -13.23 -2.30
N ARG A 104 2.16 -12.39 -1.81
CA ARG A 104 1.46 -12.63 -0.53
C ARG A 104 0.22 -13.50 -0.70
N TRP A 105 -0.40 -13.38 -1.86
CA TRP A 105 -1.65 -14.03 -2.23
C TRP A 105 -1.49 -14.64 -3.62
N LYS A 106 -2.22 -15.72 -3.88
CA LYS A 106 -2.34 -16.34 -5.19
C LYS A 106 -3.73 -16.10 -5.75
N SER A 107 -3.82 -15.83 -7.04
CA SER A 107 -5.08 -15.76 -7.79
C SER A 107 -5.34 -17.09 -8.49
N VAL A 108 -6.59 -17.52 -8.51
CA VAL A 108 -7.05 -18.70 -9.25
C VAL A 108 -8.27 -18.28 -10.07
N GLN A 109 -8.23 -18.54 -11.37
CA GLN A 109 -9.39 -18.34 -12.23
C GLN A 109 -10.47 -19.38 -11.90
N VAL A 110 -11.69 -18.92 -11.71
CA VAL A 110 -12.84 -19.77 -11.42
C VAL A 110 -13.45 -20.22 -12.75
N ASN A 111 -13.32 -21.52 -13.06
CA ASN A 111 -13.95 -22.11 -14.24
C ASN A 111 -15.45 -22.27 -13.98
N ASN A 112 -16.27 -21.43 -14.61
CA ASN A 112 -17.73 -21.50 -14.53
C ASN A 112 -18.25 -22.68 -15.37
N THR A 113 -18.18 -23.90 -14.84
CA THR A 113 -18.70 -25.10 -15.54
C THR A 113 -20.23 -25.13 -15.62
N ASN A 114 -20.95 -24.30 -14.85
CA ASN A 114 -22.41 -24.32 -14.75
C ASN A 114 -23.12 -23.02 -15.19
N GLY A 115 -22.48 -22.16 -15.99
CA GLY A 115 -23.13 -21.04 -16.73
C GLY A 115 -23.89 -19.99 -15.89
N SER A 116 -23.83 -20.09 -14.57
CA SER A 116 -24.50 -19.20 -13.64
C SER A 116 -23.43 -18.62 -12.71
N LEU A 117 -23.19 -17.30 -12.87
CA LEU A 117 -22.49 -16.50 -11.87
C LEU A 117 -23.09 -16.84 -10.50
N PRO A 118 -22.31 -17.16 -9.46
CA PRO A 118 -22.87 -17.46 -8.15
C PRO A 118 -23.86 -16.35 -7.77
N ASN A 119 -25.10 -16.72 -7.44
CA ASN A 119 -26.24 -15.80 -7.16
C ASN A 119 -25.95 -14.75 -6.06
N ASN A 120 -24.78 -14.81 -5.41
CA ASN A 120 -24.28 -13.90 -4.39
C ASN A 120 -23.10 -13.02 -4.87
N LEU A 121 -22.80 -12.97 -6.17
CA LEU A 121 -21.95 -11.91 -6.71
C LEU A 121 -22.72 -10.61 -6.59
N ASN A 122 -22.44 -9.88 -5.50
CA ASN A 122 -23.00 -8.56 -5.26
C ASN A 122 -22.87 -7.76 -6.56
N THR A 123 -24.03 -7.50 -7.17
CA THR A 123 -24.22 -6.43 -8.14
C THR A 123 -23.49 -5.20 -7.61
N GLU A 124 -22.77 -4.52 -8.51
CA GLU A 124 -21.91 -3.32 -8.46
C GLU A 124 -21.83 -2.44 -7.18
N SER A 125 -22.79 -2.48 -6.25
CA SER A 125 -22.96 -1.56 -5.13
C SER A 125 -22.21 -1.89 -3.83
N HIS A 126 -21.74 -3.13 -3.58
CA HIS A 126 -21.11 -3.44 -2.27
C HIS A 126 -19.95 -4.44 -2.35
N LEU A 127 -18.79 -3.97 -2.82
CA LEU A 127 -17.53 -4.63 -2.48
C LEU A 127 -17.33 -4.61 -0.95
N LEU A 128 -16.82 -5.71 -0.40
CA LEU A 128 -16.46 -5.78 1.01
C LEU A 128 -15.18 -4.99 1.26
N TRP A 129 -15.28 -3.66 1.36
CA TRP A 129 -14.11 -2.80 1.46
C TRP A 129 -13.13 -3.22 2.57
N PRO A 130 -11.81 -3.08 2.36
CA PRO A 130 -10.80 -3.51 3.33
C PRO A 130 -10.81 -2.66 4.61
N ASN A 131 -11.56 -1.56 4.64
CA ASN A 131 -11.69 -0.69 5.79
C ASN A 131 -12.28 -1.42 7.00
N ARG A 132 -11.85 -0.95 8.18
CA ARG A 132 -12.33 -1.52 9.46
C ARG A 132 -13.81 -1.23 9.65
N ASP A 133 -14.19 0.00 9.36
CA ASP A 133 -15.53 0.53 9.54
C ASP A 133 -16.40 0.21 8.32
N GLU A 134 -17.70 0.04 8.55
CA GLU A 134 -18.66 -0.17 7.48
C GLU A 134 -18.82 1.12 6.66
N ALA A 135 -18.82 0.97 5.34
CA ALA A 135 -19.03 2.10 4.45
C ALA A 135 -20.49 2.57 4.56
N GLN A 136 -20.67 3.88 4.68
CA GLN A 136 -21.98 4.51 4.66
C GLN A 136 -22.25 5.15 3.31
N THR A 137 -23.49 5.06 2.85
CA THR A 137 -23.92 5.65 1.59
C THR A 137 -24.45 7.06 1.82
N PHE A 138 -23.91 8.01 1.06
CA PHE A 138 -24.35 9.39 1.03
C PHE A 138 -24.89 9.74 -0.36
N ILE A 139 -25.92 10.56 -0.40
CA ILE A 139 -26.49 11.10 -1.63
C ILE A 139 -25.84 12.46 -1.89
N LEU A 140 -25.22 12.64 -3.05
CA LEU A 140 -24.70 13.94 -3.48
C LEU A 140 -25.87 14.84 -3.88
N LYS A 141 -26.15 15.87 -3.08
CA LYS A 141 -27.22 16.86 -3.33
C LYS A 141 -26.79 18.01 -4.21
N SER A 142 -25.53 18.44 -4.06
CA SER A 142 -25.00 19.61 -4.76
C SER A 142 -23.54 19.43 -5.07
N ASN A 143 -23.12 19.85 -6.26
CA ASN A 143 -21.74 19.88 -6.71
C ASN A 143 -21.52 21.20 -7.46
N ARG A 144 -21.04 22.22 -6.74
CA ARG A 144 -20.91 23.58 -7.28
C ARG A 144 -19.45 24.00 -7.34
N ARG A 145 -19.01 24.54 -8.49
CA ARG A 145 -17.72 25.22 -8.58
C ARG A 145 -17.73 26.47 -7.69
N SER A 146 -16.71 26.61 -6.85
CA SER A 146 -16.52 27.75 -5.94
C SER A 146 -15.54 28.78 -6.52
N THR A 147 -14.72 28.36 -7.47
CA THR A 147 -13.76 29.19 -8.21
C THR A 147 -14.40 29.81 -9.44
N ASP A 148 -13.86 30.93 -9.90
CA ASP A 148 -14.30 31.54 -11.17
C ASP A 148 -14.06 30.58 -12.35
N PRO A 149 -14.96 30.51 -13.36
CA PRO A 149 -14.78 29.69 -14.55
C PRO A 149 -13.42 29.86 -15.25
N SER A 150 -12.86 31.07 -15.25
CA SER A 150 -11.57 31.37 -15.89
C SER A 150 -10.35 31.00 -15.04
N HIS A 151 -10.54 30.64 -13.77
CA HIS A 151 -9.44 30.21 -12.91
C HIS A 151 -8.92 28.83 -13.34
N PHE A 152 -7.61 28.62 -13.31
CA PHE A 152 -6.99 27.39 -13.81
C PHE A 152 -7.27 26.16 -12.92
N GLN A 153 -7.50 26.36 -11.62
CA GLN A 153 -7.95 25.30 -10.70
C GLN A 153 -9.46 25.32 -10.53
N ASP A 154 -10.09 24.15 -10.69
CA ASP A 154 -11.48 23.89 -10.34
C ASP A 154 -11.57 23.39 -8.89
N VAL A 155 -12.00 24.28 -7.99
CA VAL A 155 -12.35 23.94 -6.60
C VAL A 155 -13.86 23.89 -6.46
N ARG A 156 -14.38 22.80 -5.89
CA ARG A 156 -15.83 22.56 -5.76
C ARG A 156 -16.28 22.42 -4.31
N LEU A 157 -17.50 22.90 -4.06
CA LEU A 157 -18.29 22.63 -2.85
C LEU A 157 -19.24 21.48 -3.13
N LEU A 158 -19.06 20.38 -2.40
CA LEU A 158 -19.91 19.20 -2.46
C LEU A 158 -20.82 19.18 -1.22
N GLN A 159 -22.11 18.90 -1.42
CA GLN A 159 -23.07 18.71 -0.34
C GLN A 159 -23.62 17.30 -0.38
N PHE A 160 -23.49 16.60 0.73
CA PHE A 160 -23.94 15.22 0.89
C PHE A 160 -25.12 15.16 1.88
N GLU A 161 -26.07 14.29 1.61
CA GLU A 161 -27.13 13.89 2.53
C GLU A 161 -26.88 12.45 2.98
N ALA A 162 -26.92 12.21 4.29
CA ALA A 162 -26.79 10.87 4.83
C ALA A 162 -28.08 10.07 4.59
N SER A 163 -27.96 8.81 4.17
CA SER A 163 -29.12 7.95 3.94
C SER A 163 -29.70 7.37 5.25
N CYS A 164 -28.95 7.49 6.35
CA CYS A 164 -29.30 7.02 7.68
C CYS A 164 -28.82 8.00 8.76
N ASP A 165 -29.33 7.85 9.98
CA ASP A 165 -28.93 8.65 11.13
C ASP A 165 -27.42 8.52 11.38
N THR A 166 -26.68 9.55 10.96
CA THR A 166 -25.23 9.62 11.06
C THR A 166 -24.87 10.87 11.85
N TYR A 167 -23.91 10.73 12.77
CA TYR A 167 -23.48 11.82 13.66
C TYR A 167 -22.04 12.20 13.32
N TRP A 168 -21.79 13.51 13.17
CA TRP A 168 -20.46 14.07 13.02
C TRP A 168 -20.40 15.45 13.68
N SER A 169 -19.20 15.86 14.06
CA SER A 169 -18.89 17.18 14.59
C SER A 169 -18.08 18.00 13.58
N PRO A 170 -18.14 19.34 13.63
CA PRO A 170 -17.22 20.18 12.86
C PRO A 170 -15.77 19.81 13.13
N GLY A 171 -15.01 19.52 12.06
CA GLY A 171 -13.63 19.06 12.13
C GLY A 171 -13.45 17.55 11.96
N ASP A 172 -14.53 16.77 11.97
CA ASP A 172 -14.48 15.37 11.55
C ASP A 172 -14.15 15.24 10.06
N VAL A 173 -13.56 14.09 9.70
CA VAL A 173 -13.07 13.82 8.35
C VAL A 173 -13.95 12.75 7.70
N ILE A 174 -14.46 13.06 6.51
CA ILE A 174 -15.07 12.07 5.63
C ILE A 174 -14.00 11.39 4.78
N GLN A 175 -14.03 10.05 4.72
CA GLN A 175 -13.22 9.28 3.79
C GLN A 175 -14.09 8.84 2.62
N VAL A 176 -13.70 9.25 1.41
CA VAL A 176 -14.39 8.88 0.18
C VAL A 176 -13.55 7.84 -0.53
N GLN A 177 -14.19 6.74 -0.93
CA GLN A 177 -13.57 5.72 -1.76
C GLN A 177 -13.84 6.05 -3.24
N PRO A 178 -12.82 6.46 -4.02
CA PRO A 178 -12.98 6.69 -5.45
C PRO A 178 -13.01 5.37 -6.22
N CYS A 179 -13.41 5.46 -7.49
CA CYS A 179 -13.26 4.43 -8.51
C CYS A 179 -12.57 5.04 -9.74
N ASN A 180 -11.95 4.17 -10.55
CA ASN A 180 -11.42 4.58 -11.84
C ASN A 180 -12.56 4.94 -12.79
N SER A 181 -12.28 5.84 -13.72
CA SER A 181 -13.24 6.25 -14.74
C SER A 181 -13.56 5.10 -15.71
N PRO A 182 -14.76 5.04 -16.30
CA PRO A 182 -15.08 4.06 -17.32
C PRO A 182 -14.10 4.06 -18.49
N GLU A 183 -13.58 5.22 -18.87
CA GLU A 183 -12.59 5.40 -19.93
C GLU A 183 -11.28 4.67 -19.57
N GLN A 184 -10.70 4.94 -18.40
CA GLN A 184 -9.47 4.27 -17.96
C GLN A 184 -9.63 2.74 -17.85
N VAL A 185 -10.80 2.27 -17.38
CA VAL A 185 -11.08 0.83 -17.31
C VAL A 185 -11.17 0.22 -18.70
N ASN A 186 -11.78 0.91 -19.66
CA ASN A 186 -11.83 0.45 -21.04
C ASN A 186 -10.44 0.42 -21.68
N ASP A 187 -9.65 1.48 -21.50
CA ASP A 187 -8.29 1.58 -22.02
C ASP A 187 -7.41 0.43 -21.50
N PHE A 188 -7.51 0.10 -20.21
CA PHE A 188 -6.83 -1.06 -19.62
C PHE A 188 -7.20 -2.38 -20.32
N PHE A 189 -8.48 -2.61 -20.62
CA PHE A 189 -8.89 -3.84 -21.30
C PHE A 189 -8.52 -3.86 -22.78
N LEU A 190 -8.52 -2.70 -23.46
CA LEU A 190 -7.99 -2.60 -24.83
C LEU A 190 -6.50 -2.94 -24.87
N TRP A 191 -5.71 -2.43 -23.92
CA TRP A 191 -4.30 -2.75 -23.77
C TRP A 191 -4.09 -4.25 -23.49
N SER A 192 -4.91 -4.83 -22.61
CA SER A 192 -4.89 -6.27 -22.29
C SER A 192 -5.18 -7.14 -23.51
N GLU A 193 -6.14 -6.74 -24.35
CA GLU A 193 -6.50 -7.44 -25.60
C GLU A 193 -5.39 -7.32 -26.66
N GLU A 194 -4.80 -6.13 -26.82
CA GLU A 194 -3.68 -5.86 -27.73
C GLU A 194 -2.48 -6.76 -27.42
N HIS A 195 -2.16 -6.92 -26.13
CA HIS A 195 -1.05 -7.74 -25.65
C HIS A 195 -1.43 -9.23 -25.47
N LYS A 196 -2.67 -9.61 -25.79
CA LYS A 196 -3.18 -11.00 -25.75
C LYS A 196 -2.99 -11.66 -24.37
N LEU A 197 -3.26 -10.91 -23.30
CA LEU A 197 -3.25 -11.48 -21.95
C LEU A 197 -4.36 -12.51 -21.79
N ASP A 198 -4.16 -13.47 -20.89
CA ASP A 198 -5.01 -14.65 -20.69
C ASP A 198 -6.25 -14.39 -19.82
N PHE A 199 -6.77 -13.15 -19.83
CA PHE A 199 -7.97 -12.77 -19.11
C PHE A 199 -8.75 -11.68 -19.84
N ASP A 200 -10.02 -11.55 -19.49
CA ASP A 200 -10.93 -10.51 -19.96
C ASP A 200 -11.69 -9.83 -18.79
N LYS A 201 -12.54 -8.86 -19.12
CA LYS A 201 -13.36 -8.12 -18.16
C LYS A 201 -14.26 -9.00 -17.27
N ASN A 202 -14.69 -10.16 -17.77
CA ASN A 202 -15.62 -11.07 -17.12
C ASN A 202 -14.92 -12.22 -16.38
N THR A 203 -13.61 -12.33 -16.54
CA THR A 203 -12.79 -13.35 -15.90
C THR A 203 -12.96 -13.25 -14.40
N LEU A 204 -13.46 -14.34 -13.80
CA LEU A 204 -13.75 -14.43 -12.39
C LEU A 204 -12.54 -15.00 -11.66
N VAL A 205 -12.05 -14.29 -10.66
CA VAL A 205 -10.84 -14.64 -9.92
C VAL A 205 -11.15 -14.80 -8.45
N GLU A 206 -10.67 -15.88 -7.86
CA GLU A 206 -10.65 -16.11 -6.42
C GLU A 206 -9.22 -15.92 -5.89
N MET A 207 -9.09 -15.20 -4.78
CA MET A 207 -7.81 -14.96 -4.13
C MET A 207 -7.65 -15.91 -2.94
N HIS A 208 -6.45 -16.46 -2.77
CA HIS A 208 -6.09 -17.27 -1.61
C HIS A 208 -4.82 -16.74 -0.96
N SER A 209 -4.74 -16.86 0.36
CA SER A 209 -3.47 -16.59 1.04
C SER A 209 -2.46 -17.70 0.76
N ILE A 210 -1.20 -17.30 0.53
CA ILE A 210 -0.07 -18.22 0.45
C ILE A 210 0.37 -18.62 1.87
N TYR A 211 0.17 -17.74 2.86
CA TYR A 211 0.61 -17.93 4.24
C TYR A 211 -0.59 -18.02 5.20
N SER A 212 -0.57 -19.00 6.10
CA SER A 212 -1.68 -19.26 7.02
C SER A 212 -1.95 -18.13 8.01
N ASP A 213 -0.93 -17.34 8.34
CA ASP A 213 -0.98 -16.20 9.25
C ASP A 213 -1.26 -14.86 8.56
N MET A 214 -1.43 -14.86 7.23
CA MET A 214 -1.70 -13.66 6.44
C MET A 214 -3.13 -13.69 5.88
N PRO A 215 -4.14 -13.19 6.61
CA PRO A 215 -5.51 -13.21 6.12
C PRO A 215 -5.69 -12.31 4.90
N LEU A 216 -6.61 -12.70 4.02
CA LEU A 216 -7.01 -11.88 2.88
C LEU A 216 -7.70 -10.59 3.35
N PRO A 217 -7.43 -9.44 2.69
CA PRO A 217 -8.26 -8.25 2.80
C PRO A 217 -9.74 -8.61 2.56
N LYS A 218 -10.66 -7.92 3.25
CA LYS A 218 -12.10 -8.21 3.18
C LYS A 218 -12.62 -8.26 1.74
N CYS A 219 -12.10 -7.39 0.86
CA CYS A 219 -12.56 -7.27 -0.52
C CYS A 219 -12.26 -8.51 -1.36
N TYR A 220 -11.22 -9.26 -1.01
CA TYR A 220 -10.78 -10.46 -1.73
C TYR A 220 -11.33 -11.76 -1.13
N ARG A 221 -12.25 -11.68 -0.15
CA ARG A 221 -12.86 -12.87 0.48
C ARG A 221 -13.93 -13.53 -0.38
N GLN A 222 -14.37 -12.86 -1.43
CA GLN A 222 -15.33 -13.37 -2.40
C GLN A 222 -14.68 -13.30 -3.79
N PRO A 223 -15.05 -14.21 -4.72
CA PRO A 223 -14.62 -14.09 -6.10
C PRO A 223 -15.02 -12.75 -6.70
N LEU A 224 -14.12 -12.14 -7.48
CA LEU A 224 -14.34 -10.86 -8.15
C LEU A 224 -14.02 -10.98 -9.63
N THR A 225 -14.75 -10.25 -10.47
CA THR A 225 -14.36 -10.12 -11.87
C THR A 225 -13.15 -9.18 -11.99
N VAL A 226 -12.33 -9.37 -13.02
CA VAL A 226 -11.22 -8.45 -13.31
C VAL A 226 -11.73 -7.03 -13.50
N LYS A 227 -12.92 -6.83 -14.11
CA LYS A 227 -13.55 -5.50 -14.21
C LYS A 227 -13.82 -4.87 -12.84
N GLN A 228 -14.34 -5.63 -11.87
CA GLN A 228 -14.58 -5.10 -10.53
C GLN A 228 -13.27 -4.68 -9.85
N MET A 229 -12.22 -5.48 -9.99
CA MET A 229 -10.90 -5.14 -9.44
C MET A 229 -10.32 -3.89 -10.10
N ALA A 230 -10.33 -3.82 -11.43
CA ALA A 230 -9.89 -2.67 -12.22
C ALA A 230 -10.68 -1.39 -11.93
N THR A 231 -11.98 -1.49 -11.64
CA THR A 231 -12.82 -0.31 -11.39
C THR A 231 -12.60 0.25 -9.98
N TYR A 232 -12.48 -0.64 -8.98
CA TYR A 232 -12.67 -0.25 -7.58
C TYR A 232 -11.47 -0.49 -6.67
N LEU A 233 -10.55 -1.38 -7.05
CA LEU A 233 -9.46 -1.84 -6.16
C LEU A 233 -8.07 -1.42 -6.63
N TRP A 234 -7.85 -1.41 -7.95
CA TRP A 234 -6.57 -1.02 -8.52
C TRP A 234 -6.51 0.48 -8.75
N ASP A 235 -5.36 1.08 -8.47
CA ASP A 235 -5.13 2.51 -8.67
C ASP A 235 -4.31 2.68 -9.95
N PHE A 236 -4.97 3.08 -11.05
CA PHE A 236 -4.31 3.26 -12.33
C PHE A 236 -3.44 4.51 -12.37
N SER A 237 -3.76 5.52 -11.58
CA SER A 237 -2.99 6.75 -11.47
C SER A 237 -1.87 6.65 -10.43
N PHE A 238 -1.66 5.47 -9.85
CA PHE A 238 -0.56 5.23 -8.94
C PHE A 238 0.77 5.27 -9.67
N ARG A 239 1.76 5.93 -9.05
CA ARG A 239 3.14 5.92 -9.55
C ARG A 239 3.86 4.67 -9.04
N PRO A 240 4.29 3.76 -9.93
CA PRO A 240 4.96 2.53 -9.53
C PRO A 240 6.15 2.80 -8.60
N ARG A 241 6.17 2.10 -7.45
CA ARG A 241 7.31 2.10 -6.52
C ARG A 241 8.29 0.99 -6.91
N GLN A 242 9.49 1.00 -6.32
CA GLN A 242 10.54 -0.01 -6.54
C GLN A 242 10.03 -1.47 -6.54
N ARG A 243 9.08 -1.80 -5.67
CA ARG A 243 8.49 -3.15 -5.61
C ARG A 243 7.76 -3.55 -6.89
N ALA A 244 7.13 -2.61 -7.59
CA ALA A 244 6.48 -2.90 -8.87
C ALA A 244 7.51 -3.33 -9.91
N PHE A 245 8.65 -2.64 -9.99
CA PHE A 245 9.77 -2.99 -10.87
C PHE A 245 10.41 -4.34 -10.52
N GLU A 246 10.53 -4.65 -9.23
CA GLU A 246 10.98 -5.98 -8.78
C GLU A 246 10.05 -7.09 -9.28
N ILE A 247 8.73 -6.85 -9.33
CA ILE A 247 7.75 -7.81 -9.84
C ILE A 247 7.78 -7.89 -11.37
N LEU A 248 7.91 -6.75 -12.06
CA LEU A 248 8.02 -6.71 -13.52
C LEU A 248 9.27 -7.45 -14.00
N ALA A 249 10.41 -7.27 -13.32
CA ALA A 249 11.66 -7.95 -13.65
C ALA A 249 11.57 -9.48 -13.59
N LEU A 250 10.65 -10.05 -12.81
CA LEU A 250 10.43 -11.50 -12.75
C LEU A 250 9.80 -12.07 -14.01
N ASN A 251 9.02 -11.26 -14.73
CA ASN A 251 8.29 -11.65 -15.92
C ASN A 251 8.86 -10.99 -17.21
N CYS A 252 10.01 -10.33 -17.09
CA CYS A 252 10.69 -9.68 -18.21
C CYS A 252 11.57 -10.69 -18.93
N GLU A 253 11.28 -10.93 -20.21
CA GLU A 253 12.05 -11.85 -21.07
C GLU A 253 13.30 -11.20 -21.66
N ASP A 254 13.25 -9.88 -21.93
CA ASP A 254 14.41 -9.14 -22.42
C ASP A 254 15.40 -8.86 -21.28
N GLU A 255 16.66 -9.24 -21.48
CA GLU A 255 17.70 -9.15 -20.44
C GLU A 255 18.13 -7.71 -20.15
N LEU A 256 18.13 -6.81 -21.15
CA LEU A 256 18.51 -5.41 -20.94
C LEU A 256 17.42 -4.66 -20.18
N GLU A 257 16.16 -4.89 -20.54
CA GLU A 257 15.02 -4.35 -19.80
C GLU A 257 15.00 -4.88 -18.36
N LYS A 258 15.21 -6.18 -18.18
CA LYS A 258 15.26 -6.81 -16.87
C LYS A 258 16.38 -6.25 -16.00
N GLU A 259 17.59 -6.06 -16.54
CA GLU A 259 18.70 -5.41 -15.84
C GLU A 259 18.30 -4.01 -15.38
N LYS A 260 17.65 -3.22 -16.25
CA LYS A 260 17.22 -1.86 -15.90
C LYS A 260 16.12 -1.85 -14.84
N LEU A 261 15.15 -2.76 -14.93
CA LEU A 261 14.09 -2.93 -13.93
C LEU A 261 14.69 -3.29 -12.56
N LEU A 262 15.69 -4.17 -12.51
CA LEU A 262 16.40 -4.55 -11.29
C LEU A 262 17.23 -3.38 -10.73
N GLU A 263 17.87 -2.59 -11.59
CA GLU A 263 18.63 -1.41 -11.20
C GLU A 263 17.74 -0.41 -10.41
N PHE A 264 16.52 -0.15 -10.88
CA PHE A 264 15.55 0.71 -10.19
C PHE A 264 15.19 0.24 -8.77
N THR A 265 15.38 -1.04 -8.46
CA THR A 265 15.10 -1.59 -7.12
C THR A 265 16.22 -1.35 -6.12
N THR A 266 17.41 -0.95 -6.58
CA THR A 266 18.59 -0.74 -5.74
C THR A 266 18.60 0.63 -5.09
N SER A 267 19.52 0.84 -4.13
CA SER A 267 19.77 2.16 -3.56
C SER A 267 20.39 3.11 -4.57
N ASP A 268 21.18 2.58 -5.51
CA ASP A 268 22.03 3.36 -6.41
C ASP A 268 21.23 3.81 -7.64
N GLY A 269 20.27 2.99 -8.10
CA GLY A 269 19.32 3.32 -9.18
C GLY A 269 18.14 4.20 -8.76
N LEU A 270 18.14 4.77 -7.54
CA LEU A 270 17.03 5.56 -7.03
C LEU A 270 16.86 6.89 -7.78
N ASP A 271 17.97 7.53 -8.17
CA ASP A 271 17.96 8.75 -8.98
C ASP A 271 17.38 8.51 -10.36
N ASP A 272 17.82 7.43 -11.00
CA ASP A 272 17.32 6.98 -12.29
C ASP A 272 15.83 6.66 -12.24
N LEU A 273 15.37 5.99 -11.18
CA LEU A 273 13.95 5.75 -10.96
C LEU A 273 13.15 7.05 -10.83
N ILE A 274 13.65 8.02 -10.06
CA ILE A 274 12.99 9.32 -9.88
C ILE A 274 12.92 10.08 -11.20
N ASN A 275 13.99 10.05 -12.00
CA ASN A 275 14.04 10.63 -13.33
C ASN A 275 13.07 9.95 -14.29
N TYR A 276 12.92 8.64 -14.17
CA TYR A 276 12.06 7.84 -15.03
C TYR A 276 10.57 7.95 -14.66
N ILE A 277 10.20 7.99 -13.37
CA ILE A 277 8.79 7.99 -12.95
C ILE A 277 8.35 9.33 -12.39
N ASN A 278 9.04 9.84 -11.38
CA ASN A 278 8.52 10.92 -10.55
C ASN A 278 8.54 12.28 -11.25
N ARG A 279 9.61 12.58 -12.00
CA ARG A 279 9.75 13.82 -12.77
C ARG A 279 8.75 13.89 -13.94
N PRO A 280 8.64 12.87 -14.82
CA PRO A 280 7.67 12.88 -15.92
C PRO A 280 6.24 12.50 -15.48
N ARG A 281 6.04 12.06 -14.23
CA ARG A 281 4.76 11.59 -13.68
C ARG A 281 4.17 10.41 -14.46
N ARG A 282 4.99 9.39 -14.74
CA ARG A 282 4.51 8.16 -15.41
C ARG A 282 3.60 7.35 -14.50
N GLU A 283 2.46 6.95 -15.06
CA GLU A 283 1.46 6.07 -14.44
C GLU A 283 1.75 4.60 -14.80
N GLN A 284 1.03 3.66 -14.19
CA GLN A 284 1.33 2.23 -14.31
C GLN A 284 0.87 1.63 -15.66
N PHE A 285 -0.13 2.23 -16.29
CA PHE A 285 -0.72 1.83 -17.57
C PHE A 285 -0.73 3.03 -18.52
#